data_AF-A0A1Z9F4M6-F1
#
_entry.id   AF-A0A1Z9F4M6-F1
#
_cell.length_a   1.000
_cell.length_b   1.000
_cell.length_c   1.000
_cell.angle_alpha   90.00
_cell.angle_beta   90.00
_cell.angle_gamma   90.00
#
_symmetry.space_group_name_H-M   'P 1'
#
loop_
_entity.id
_entity.type
_entity.pdbx_description
1 polymer ?
#
loop_
_entity_poly.entity_id
_entity_poly.type
_entity_poly.pdbx_seq_one_letter_code
_entity_poly.pdbx_strand_id
1 'polypeptide(L)'
;NGYIGNHRHKTPEYYRISYNSLQNTKVCTPVDKSRIEHLEIDDNLWQEWNKEGDYNLLVMPNNSNIFKYLGQDYNTWRTDTVRHYDSLPEKLIIREKEGKRRQRFQEILPMMLSAKKVITYHSMAVVEALCLGKPIEVLGQSAVQHWQGQFGFDRTEMLEHIAHSQFRREDFANGLAWDITFKYQVEQ
;
A
#
# COMPACT_ATOMS: atom_id res chain seq x y z
N ASN A 1 -10.49 -3.80 1.61
CA ASN A 1 -9.51 -4.48 0.73
C ASN A 1 -8.28 -4.79 1.55
N GLY A 2 -7.69 -5.97 1.41
CA GLY A 2 -6.35 -6.40 1.86
C GLY A 2 -5.24 -5.60 1.17
N TYR A 3 -3.99 -5.69 1.65
CA TYR A 3 -2.77 -5.19 1.02
C TYR A 3 -2.34 -5.97 -0.23
N ILE A 4 -2.27 -7.31 -0.19
CA ILE A 4 -1.72 -8.17 -1.26
C ILE A 4 -2.68 -9.33 -1.58
N GLY A 5 -2.62 -9.88 -2.80
CA GLY A 5 -3.34 -11.10 -3.24
C GLY A 5 -4.69 -10.86 -3.91
N ASN A 6 -5.34 -9.76 -3.55
CA ASN A 6 -6.69 -9.40 -4.03
C ASN A 6 -6.84 -9.16 -5.55
N HIS A 7 -5.75 -9.20 -6.31
CA HIS A 7 -5.73 -9.17 -7.78
C HIS A 7 -6.00 -10.54 -8.40
N ARG A 8 -5.76 -11.64 -7.66
CA ARG A 8 -5.98 -13.02 -8.10
C ARG A 8 -7.43 -13.47 -8.00
N HIS A 9 -8.22 -12.75 -7.21
CA HIS A 9 -9.59 -13.13 -6.86
C HIS A 9 -10.61 -12.25 -7.57
N LYS A 10 -11.69 -12.86 -8.08
CA LYS A 10 -12.80 -12.12 -8.73
C LYS A 10 -13.50 -11.18 -7.75
N THR A 11 -13.61 -11.59 -6.49
CA THR A 11 -14.11 -10.79 -5.37
C THR A 11 -13.01 -10.63 -4.33
N PRO A 12 -12.98 -9.55 -3.53
CA PRO A 12 -11.93 -9.39 -2.53
C PRO A 12 -11.97 -10.53 -1.51
N GLU A 13 -10.87 -11.26 -1.40
CA GLU A 13 -10.70 -12.38 -0.48
C GLU A 13 -10.00 -11.94 0.81
N TYR A 14 -9.05 -11.02 0.65
CA TYR A 14 -8.27 -10.47 1.75
C TYR A 14 -8.82 -9.13 2.21
N TYR A 15 -8.82 -8.89 3.51
CA TYR A 15 -9.24 -7.64 4.14
C TYR A 15 -8.20 -7.22 5.16
N ARG A 16 -8.07 -5.90 5.33
CA ARG A 16 -7.24 -5.33 6.37
C ARG A 16 -8.06 -5.05 7.60
N ILE A 17 -7.40 -5.06 8.73
CA ILE A 17 -7.92 -4.62 10.01
C ILE A 17 -6.84 -3.77 10.71
N SER A 18 -7.29 -2.67 11.31
CA SER A 18 -6.44 -1.78 12.08
C SER A 18 -7.17 -1.23 13.29
N TYR A 19 -6.49 -1.13 14.42
CA TYR A 19 -7.05 -0.60 15.65
C TYR A 19 -7.03 0.94 15.64
N ASN A 20 -8.20 1.57 15.81
CA ASN A 20 -8.40 3.03 15.92
C ASN A 20 -7.73 3.89 14.84
N SER A 21 -7.46 3.31 13.67
CA SER A 21 -6.82 4.00 12.55
C SER A 21 -7.31 3.42 11.22
N LEU A 22 -7.10 4.16 10.12
CA LEU A 22 -7.43 3.73 8.75
C LEU A 22 -6.53 2.59 8.27
N GLN A 23 -5.29 2.59 8.73
CA GLN A 23 -4.27 1.57 8.51
C GLN A 23 -3.45 1.46 9.78
N ASN A 24 -2.88 0.28 10.04
CA ASN A 24 -1.97 0.14 11.17
C ASN A 24 -0.68 0.89 10.85
N THR A 25 -0.45 2.03 11.49
CA THR A 25 0.77 2.84 11.31
C THR A 25 1.77 2.61 12.45
N LYS A 26 1.59 1.62 13.32
CA LYS A 26 2.55 1.28 14.37
C LYS A 26 3.17 -0.07 14.04
N VAL A 27 4.46 -0.07 13.70
CA VAL A 27 5.20 -1.31 13.49
C VAL A 27 5.50 -1.90 14.85
N CYS A 28 5.02 -3.12 15.08
CA CYS A 28 5.27 -3.89 16.29
C CYS A 28 6.07 -5.15 15.93
N THR A 29 6.73 -5.74 16.92
CA THR A 29 7.35 -7.06 16.76
C THR A 29 6.25 -8.13 16.77
N PRO A 30 6.26 -9.12 15.87
CA PRO A 30 5.34 -10.25 15.96
C PRO A 30 5.41 -10.93 17.33
N VAL A 31 4.26 -11.10 17.99
CA VAL A 31 4.16 -11.81 19.30
C VAL A 31 4.20 -13.32 19.11
N ASP A 32 3.57 -13.78 18.03
CA ASP A 32 3.43 -15.18 17.67
C ASP A 32 4.33 -15.51 16.46
N LYS A 33 4.06 -16.64 15.80
CA LYS A 33 4.78 -17.06 14.59
C LYS A 33 4.65 -16.01 13.48
N SER A 34 5.66 -16.00 12.60
CA SER A 34 5.62 -15.32 11.30
C SER A 34 4.29 -15.59 10.58
N ARG A 35 3.80 -14.58 9.85
CA ARG A 35 2.59 -14.69 9.03
C ARG A 35 2.83 -14.36 7.57
N ILE A 36 4.08 -14.17 7.15
CA ILE A 36 4.44 -13.73 5.79
C ILE A 36 3.87 -14.70 4.74
N GLU A 37 3.82 -16.00 5.02
CA GLU A 37 3.29 -17.03 4.14
C GLU A 37 1.80 -16.84 3.78
N HIS A 38 1.07 -16.03 4.55
CA HIS A 38 -0.33 -15.69 4.27
C HIS A 38 -0.48 -14.57 3.24
N LEU A 39 0.62 -13.91 2.85
CA LEU A 39 0.63 -12.93 1.76
C LEU A 39 0.82 -13.65 0.42
N GLU A 40 -0.12 -13.45 -0.51
CA GLU A 40 -0.01 -14.01 -1.87
C GLU A 40 0.95 -13.19 -2.74
N ILE A 41 2.24 -13.29 -2.46
CA ILE A 41 3.33 -12.70 -3.24
C ILE A 41 3.77 -13.72 -4.30
N ASP A 42 3.96 -13.29 -5.54
CA ASP A 42 4.60 -14.07 -6.62
C ASP A 42 5.81 -13.32 -7.19
N ASP A 43 6.50 -14.00 -8.09
CA ASP A 43 7.66 -13.48 -8.83
C ASP A 43 7.34 -12.23 -9.66
N ASN A 44 6.06 -11.93 -9.98
CA ASN A 44 5.71 -10.69 -10.68
C ASN A 44 5.64 -9.50 -9.72
N LEU A 45 5.34 -9.74 -8.44
CA LEU A 45 5.22 -8.71 -7.41
C LEU A 45 6.50 -8.55 -6.59
N TRP A 46 7.29 -9.62 -6.42
CA TRP A 46 8.55 -9.58 -5.67
C TRP A 46 9.73 -9.38 -6.60
N GLN A 47 10.40 -8.24 -6.45
CA GLN A 47 11.57 -7.88 -7.26
C GLN A 47 12.70 -7.35 -6.37
N GLU A 48 13.93 -7.44 -6.89
CA GLU A 48 15.09 -6.80 -6.28
C GLU A 48 14.95 -5.27 -6.28
N TRP A 49 15.69 -4.62 -5.37
CA TRP A 49 15.69 -3.17 -5.26
C TRP A 49 16.15 -2.49 -6.56
N ASN A 50 15.35 -1.55 -7.07
CA ASN A 50 15.64 -0.82 -8.29
C ASN A 50 15.12 0.62 -8.23
N LYS A 51 16.04 1.59 -8.21
CA LYS A 51 15.71 3.03 -8.22
C LYS A 51 15.63 3.63 -9.62
N GLU A 52 15.99 2.88 -10.65
CA GLU A 52 15.95 3.33 -12.03
C GLU A 52 14.52 3.40 -12.55
N GLY A 53 14.28 4.28 -13.52
CA GLY A 53 12.97 4.48 -14.14
C GLY A 53 12.89 5.81 -14.89
N ASP A 54 11.81 5.99 -15.64
CA ASP A 54 11.66 7.13 -16.56
C ASP A 54 10.88 8.30 -15.95
N TYR A 55 10.12 8.04 -14.88
CA TYR A 55 9.19 9.01 -14.29
C TYR A 55 8.89 8.73 -12.81
N ASN A 56 8.32 9.71 -12.12
CA ASN A 56 7.59 9.51 -10.87
C ASN A 56 6.13 9.16 -11.18
N LEU A 57 5.59 8.14 -10.49
CA LEU A 57 4.21 7.70 -10.68
C LEU A 57 3.33 8.19 -9.53
N LEU A 58 2.42 9.12 -9.80
CA LEU A 58 1.41 9.56 -8.84
C LEU A 58 0.13 8.75 -9.02
N VAL A 59 -0.12 7.84 -8.09
CA VAL A 59 -1.33 7.01 -8.06
C VAL A 59 -2.42 7.74 -7.30
N MET A 60 -3.41 8.27 -8.03
CA MET A 60 -4.49 9.05 -7.45
C MET A 60 -5.45 8.16 -6.64
N PRO A 61 -5.87 8.60 -5.44
CA PRO A 61 -6.99 8.00 -4.76
C PRO A 61 -8.29 8.34 -5.49
N ASN A 62 -9.37 7.59 -5.23
CA ASN A 62 -10.69 8.06 -5.64
C ASN A 62 -11.04 9.31 -4.82
N ASN A 63 -11.77 10.25 -5.43
CA ASN A 63 -12.51 11.25 -4.67
C ASN A 63 -13.51 10.50 -3.76
N SER A 64 -13.13 10.37 -2.50
CA SER A 64 -13.80 9.51 -1.53
C SER A 64 -14.00 10.27 -0.24
N ASN A 65 -14.89 9.77 0.60
CA ASN A 65 -15.24 10.40 1.88
C ASN A 65 -14.05 10.54 2.84
N ILE A 66 -12.88 9.95 2.54
CA ILE A 66 -11.68 10.12 3.35
C ILE A 66 -11.21 11.57 3.43
N PHE A 67 -11.25 12.31 2.31
CA PHE A 67 -10.87 13.72 2.30
C PHE A 67 -11.82 14.52 3.19
N LYS A 68 -13.14 14.26 3.08
CA LYS A 68 -14.15 14.87 3.96
C LYS A 68 -13.95 14.54 5.43
N TYR A 69 -13.66 13.27 5.75
CA TYR A 69 -13.38 12.82 7.12
C TYR A 69 -12.15 13.52 7.71
N LEU A 70 -11.13 13.75 6.89
CA LEU A 70 -9.90 14.45 7.28
C LEU A 70 -10.03 15.99 7.23
N GLY A 71 -11.21 16.53 6.90
CA GLY A 71 -11.42 17.98 6.75
C GLY A 71 -10.65 18.61 5.58
N GLN A 72 -10.32 17.81 4.56
CA GLN A 72 -9.57 18.24 3.38
C GLN A 72 -10.47 18.27 2.13
N ASP A 73 -10.19 19.19 1.21
CA ASP A 73 -10.80 19.20 -0.12
C ASP A 73 -9.96 18.41 -1.11
N TYR A 74 -10.58 17.42 -1.78
CA TYR A 74 -9.90 16.56 -2.75
C TYR A 74 -9.38 17.34 -3.96
N ASN A 75 -10.12 18.33 -4.46
CA ASN A 75 -9.74 19.05 -5.67
C ASN A 75 -8.59 20.01 -5.41
N THR A 76 -8.61 20.69 -4.25
CA THR A 76 -7.48 21.50 -3.76
C THR A 76 -6.25 20.63 -3.60
N TRP A 77 -6.37 19.53 -2.84
CA TRP A 77 -5.25 18.59 -2.64
C TRP A 77 -4.69 18.08 -3.97
N ARG A 78 -5.55 17.63 -4.89
CA ARG A 78 -5.13 17.13 -6.22
C ARG A 78 -4.39 18.20 -7.00
N THR A 79 -4.95 19.40 -7.08
CA THR A 79 -4.37 20.53 -7.82
C THR A 79 -3.00 20.89 -7.29
N ASP A 80 -2.87 21.03 -5.97
CA ASP A 80 -1.61 21.43 -5.34
C ASP A 80 -0.56 20.32 -5.43
N THR A 81 -0.97 19.06 -5.26
CA THR A 81 -0.09 17.89 -5.39
C THR A 81 0.45 17.78 -6.81
N VAL A 82 -0.41 17.87 -7.83
CA VAL A 82 0.02 17.81 -9.23
C VAL A 82 0.95 18.99 -9.55
N ARG A 83 0.59 20.21 -9.15
CA ARG A 83 1.42 21.40 -9.37
C ARG A 83 2.81 21.24 -8.76
N HIS A 84 2.89 20.71 -7.53
CA HIS A 84 4.16 20.48 -6.86
C HIS A 84 5.04 19.50 -7.63
N TYR A 85 4.57 18.28 -7.90
CA TYR A 85 5.40 17.27 -8.54
C TYR A 85 5.69 17.54 -10.01
N ASP A 86 4.80 18.22 -10.72
CA ASP A 86 5.03 18.62 -12.12
C ASP A 86 6.09 19.74 -12.23
N SER A 87 6.32 20.49 -11.14
CA SER A 87 7.39 21.50 -11.07
C SER A 87 8.79 20.93 -10.81
N LEU A 88 8.89 19.64 -10.47
CA LEU A 88 10.17 18.98 -10.21
C LEU A 88 10.84 18.54 -11.53
N PRO A 89 12.17 18.31 -11.54
CA PRO A 89 12.89 17.87 -12.74
C PRO A 89 12.43 16.51 -13.27
N GLU A 90 11.97 15.63 -12.38
CA GLU A 90 11.47 14.30 -12.76
C GLU A 90 10.09 14.38 -13.40
N LYS A 91 9.94 13.79 -14.59
CA LYS A 91 8.65 13.65 -15.27
C LYS A 91 7.61 13.00 -14.35
N LEU A 92 6.43 13.59 -14.27
CA LEU A 92 5.30 13.04 -13.54
C LEU A 92 4.36 12.28 -14.48
N ILE A 93 3.99 11.05 -14.11
CA ILE A 93 2.88 10.31 -14.70
C ILE A 93 1.78 10.17 -13.65
N ILE A 94 0.59 10.65 -13.99
CA ILE A 94 -0.59 10.56 -13.12
C ILE A 94 -1.40 9.35 -13.55
N ARG A 95 -1.72 8.49 -12.58
CA ARG A 95 -2.59 7.34 -12.79
C ARG A 95 -3.88 7.53 -12.01
N GLU A 96 -4.94 7.87 -12.74
CA GLU A 96 -6.30 7.93 -12.20
C GLU A 96 -6.85 6.52 -11.94
N LYS A 97 -7.78 6.40 -11.00
CA LYS A 97 -8.32 5.11 -10.56
C LYS A 97 -9.58 4.71 -11.34
N GLU A 98 -9.51 4.78 -12.65
CA GLU A 98 -10.63 4.56 -13.57
C GLU A 98 -10.72 3.11 -14.10
N GLY A 99 -11.87 2.73 -14.63
CA GLY A 99 -12.07 1.45 -15.31
C GLY A 99 -12.28 0.23 -14.39
N LYS A 100 -12.26 -0.96 -15.01
CA LYS A 100 -12.55 -2.24 -14.34
C LYS A 100 -11.41 -2.63 -13.40
N ARG A 101 -11.75 -3.25 -12.25
CA ARG A 101 -10.78 -3.69 -11.23
C ARG A 101 -9.64 -4.55 -11.81
N ARG A 102 -9.94 -5.53 -12.67
CA ARG A 102 -8.93 -6.41 -13.28
C ARG A 102 -7.93 -5.66 -14.14
N GLN A 103 -8.42 -4.77 -15.02
CA GLN A 103 -7.58 -3.95 -15.88
C GLN A 103 -6.66 -3.05 -15.06
N ARG A 104 -7.20 -2.40 -14.02
CA ARG A 104 -6.42 -1.57 -13.10
C ARG A 104 -5.26 -2.33 -12.43
N PHE A 105 -5.39 -3.63 -12.16
CA PHE A 105 -4.29 -4.42 -11.61
C PHE A 105 -3.26 -4.79 -12.68
N GLN A 106 -3.70 -5.07 -13.90
CA GLN A 106 -2.80 -5.41 -15.01
C GLN A 106 -1.92 -4.22 -15.44
N GLU A 107 -2.44 -3.01 -15.36
CA GLU A 107 -1.72 -1.80 -15.79
C GLU A 107 -0.76 -1.26 -14.72
N ILE A 108 -1.08 -1.42 -13.43
CA ILE A 108 -0.35 -0.69 -12.38
C ILE A 108 1.06 -1.24 -12.14
N LEU A 109 1.27 -2.56 -12.14
CA LEU A 109 2.59 -3.14 -11.87
C LEU A 109 3.62 -2.76 -12.95
N PRO A 110 3.32 -2.85 -14.27
CA PRO A 110 4.21 -2.34 -15.31
C PRO A 110 4.54 -0.85 -15.15
N MET A 111 3.55 -0.02 -14.79
CA MET A 111 3.79 1.40 -14.54
C MET A 111 4.72 1.63 -13.33
N MET A 112 4.57 0.85 -12.26
CA MET A 112 5.46 0.92 -11.10
C MET A 112 6.89 0.47 -11.45
N LEU A 113 7.04 -0.60 -12.24
CA LEU A 113 8.35 -1.11 -12.66
C LEU A 113 9.15 -0.08 -13.48
N SER A 114 8.48 0.70 -14.33
CA SER A 114 9.09 1.80 -15.09
C SER A 114 9.22 3.11 -14.29
N ALA A 115 8.69 3.18 -13.07
CA ALA A 115 8.79 4.37 -12.24
C ALA A 115 10.08 4.40 -11.41
N LYS A 116 10.63 5.60 -11.20
CA LYS A 116 11.68 5.87 -10.21
C LYS A 116 11.15 5.83 -8.78
N LYS A 117 9.91 6.28 -8.59
CA LYS A 117 9.24 6.38 -7.29
C LYS A 117 7.73 6.33 -7.48
N VAL A 118 7.04 5.71 -6.53
CA VAL A 118 5.57 5.63 -6.50
C VAL A 118 5.03 6.53 -5.38
N ILE A 119 4.20 7.51 -5.75
CA ILE A 119 3.63 8.51 -4.86
C ILE A 119 2.13 8.22 -4.72
N THR A 120 1.59 8.27 -3.50
CA THR A 120 0.15 8.19 -3.28
C THR A 120 -0.29 8.85 -1.98
N TYR A 121 -1.59 9.01 -1.79
CA TYR A 121 -2.17 9.49 -0.53
C TYR A 121 -2.34 8.34 0.50
N HIS A 122 -3.20 7.36 0.21
CA HIS A 122 -3.49 6.19 1.07
C HIS A 122 -3.59 4.86 0.32
N SER A 123 -3.14 4.80 -0.94
CA SER A 123 -3.33 3.60 -1.76
C SER A 123 -2.45 2.44 -1.32
N MET A 124 -2.91 1.21 -1.55
CA MET A 124 -2.09 -0.02 -1.42
C MET A 124 -0.92 -0.04 -2.40
N ALA A 125 -0.96 0.82 -3.42
CA ALA A 125 0.06 0.90 -4.45
C ALA A 125 1.48 1.06 -3.89
N VAL A 126 1.65 1.71 -2.72
CA VAL A 126 2.97 1.83 -2.09
C VAL A 126 3.44 0.54 -1.41
N VAL A 127 2.53 -0.34 -0.98
CA VAL A 127 2.91 -1.69 -0.53
C VAL A 127 3.43 -2.51 -1.72
N GLU A 128 2.68 -2.50 -2.82
CA GLU A 128 3.07 -3.18 -4.06
C GLU A 128 4.40 -2.63 -4.62
N ALA A 129 4.59 -1.30 -4.57
CA ALA A 129 5.83 -0.64 -4.98
C ALA A 129 7.04 -1.11 -4.15
N LEU A 130 6.92 -1.22 -2.83
CA LEU A 130 7.99 -1.75 -1.98
C LEU A 130 8.29 -3.23 -2.29
N CYS A 131 7.29 -4.06 -2.58
CA CYS A 131 7.51 -5.43 -3.06
C CYS A 131 8.25 -5.46 -4.41
N LEU A 132 7.97 -4.50 -5.29
CA LEU A 132 8.68 -4.31 -6.57
C LEU A 132 10.06 -3.64 -6.42
N GLY A 133 10.53 -3.41 -5.19
CA GLY A 133 11.83 -2.79 -4.94
C GLY A 133 11.89 -1.31 -5.33
N LYS A 134 10.74 -0.62 -5.37
CA LYS A 134 10.65 0.80 -5.75
C LYS A 134 10.55 1.71 -4.53
N PRO A 135 11.25 2.86 -4.53
CA PRO A 135 11.00 3.93 -3.58
C PRO A 135 9.54 4.38 -3.56
N ILE A 136 9.07 4.81 -2.39
CA ILE A 136 7.70 5.29 -2.20
C ILE A 136 7.65 6.69 -1.60
N GLU A 137 6.50 7.34 -1.79
CA GLU A 137 6.11 8.54 -1.06
C GLU A 137 4.61 8.48 -0.72
N VAL A 138 4.30 8.74 0.55
CA VAL A 138 2.97 8.65 1.15
C VAL A 138 2.60 10.04 1.68
N LEU A 139 1.53 10.59 1.13
CA LEU A 139 1.03 11.92 1.45
C LEU A 139 -0.06 11.92 2.54
N GLY A 140 -0.54 10.74 2.92
CA GLY A 140 -1.45 10.52 4.04
C GLY A 140 -0.90 9.43 4.98
N GLN A 141 -1.80 8.63 5.53
CA GLN A 141 -1.49 7.44 6.33
C GLN A 141 -1.35 6.19 5.46
N SER A 142 -0.31 5.41 5.71
CA SER A 142 -0.10 4.09 5.12
C SER A 142 0.51 3.15 6.14
N ALA A 143 0.17 1.86 6.05
CA ALA A 143 0.85 0.84 6.86
C ALA A 143 2.36 0.81 6.62
N VAL A 144 2.80 1.23 5.42
CA VAL A 144 4.21 1.23 5.05
C VAL A 144 4.88 2.59 5.07
N GLN A 145 4.29 3.60 5.73
CA GLN A 145 4.81 4.98 5.71
C GLN A 145 6.21 5.11 6.32
N HIS A 146 6.59 4.26 7.28
CA HIS A 146 7.90 4.34 7.96
C HIS A 146 9.08 3.95 7.07
N TRP A 147 8.83 3.22 6.00
CA TRP A 147 9.85 2.81 5.03
C TRP A 147 10.02 3.83 3.89
N GLN A 148 9.26 4.93 3.89
CA GLN A 148 9.52 6.05 3.00
C GLN A 148 10.93 6.62 3.22
N GLY A 149 11.62 6.94 2.12
CA GLY A 149 13.00 7.47 2.17
C GLY A 149 14.07 6.42 2.42
N GLN A 150 13.70 5.15 2.66
CA GLN A 150 14.62 4.03 2.78
C GLN A 150 14.76 3.30 1.44
N PHE A 151 15.93 2.72 1.17
CA PHE A 151 16.22 1.95 -0.03
C PHE A 151 17.21 0.82 0.29
N GLY A 152 17.06 -0.34 -0.33
CA GLY A 152 18.00 -1.45 -0.15
C GLY A 152 17.88 -2.17 1.20
N PHE A 153 16.80 -1.93 1.96
CA PHE A 153 16.60 -2.54 3.28
C PHE A 153 15.99 -3.95 3.17
N ASP A 154 16.15 -4.75 4.24
CA ASP A 154 15.45 -6.03 4.38
C ASP A 154 13.95 -5.80 4.62
N ARG A 155 13.14 -6.26 3.67
CA ARG A 155 11.68 -6.06 3.66
C ARG A 155 10.93 -7.03 4.58
N THR A 156 11.62 -7.92 5.31
CA THR A 156 10.99 -8.91 6.19
C THR A 156 10.10 -8.27 7.25
N GLU A 157 10.58 -7.24 7.97
CA GLU A 157 9.77 -6.55 8.99
C GLU A 157 8.52 -5.89 8.40
N MET A 158 8.66 -5.28 7.21
CA MET A 158 7.54 -4.69 6.47
C MET A 158 6.50 -5.75 6.10
N LEU A 159 6.95 -6.92 5.63
CA LEU A 159 6.06 -8.04 5.28
C LEU A 159 5.34 -8.59 6.51
N GLU A 160 6.04 -8.78 7.63
CA GLU A 160 5.41 -9.20 8.88
C GLU A 160 4.33 -8.21 9.32
N HIS A 161 4.65 -6.92 9.27
CA HIS A 161 3.74 -5.88 9.70
C HIS A 161 2.41 -5.88 8.92
N ILE A 162 2.48 -6.00 7.59
CA ILE A 162 1.27 -6.05 6.77
C ILE A 162 0.55 -7.40 6.89
N ALA A 163 1.27 -8.51 7.11
CA ALA A 163 0.70 -9.83 7.31
C ALA A 163 -0.10 -9.95 8.60
N HIS A 164 0.35 -9.29 9.67
CA HIS A 164 -0.38 -9.19 10.95
C HIS A 164 -1.57 -8.22 10.92
N SER A 165 -1.77 -7.54 9.79
CA SER A 165 -2.87 -6.59 9.58
C SER A 165 -3.76 -6.97 8.38
N GLN A 166 -3.52 -8.14 7.77
CA GLN A 166 -4.29 -8.67 6.65
C GLN A 166 -4.74 -10.10 6.93
N PHE A 167 -6.01 -10.36 6.66
CA PHE A 167 -6.63 -11.66 6.91
C PHE A 167 -7.58 -12.05 5.78
N ARG A 168 -7.84 -13.35 5.66
CA ARG A 168 -8.88 -13.89 4.79
C ARG A 168 -10.26 -13.73 5.44
N ARG A 169 -11.32 -13.86 4.65
CA ARG A 169 -12.70 -13.80 5.19
C ARG A 169 -12.96 -14.82 6.30
N GLU A 170 -12.42 -16.03 6.16
CA GLU A 170 -12.55 -17.09 7.16
C GLU A 170 -11.95 -16.73 8.51
N ASP A 171 -10.82 -16.01 8.54
CA ASP A 171 -10.16 -15.56 9.76
C ASP A 171 -10.99 -14.52 10.54
N PHE A 172 -11.80 -13.72 9.84
CA PHE A 172 -12.76 -12.84 10.50
C PHE A 172 -13.93 -13.63 11.10
N ALA A 173 -14.40 -14.66 10.38
CA ALA A 173 -15.55 -15.46 10.81
C ALA A 173 -15.22 -16.33 12.03
N ASN A 174 -13.99 -16.85 12.12
CA ASN A 174 -13.55 -17.72 13.21
C ASN A 174 -12.91 -16.96 14.40
N GLY A 175 -12.72 -15.64 14.29
CA GLY A 175 -12.19 -14.79 15.36
C GLY A 175 -10.67 -14.60 15.34
N LEU A 176 -9.92 -15.33 14.50
CA LEU A 176 -8.46 -15.25 14.42
C LEU A 176 -7.97 -13.84 14.07
N ALA A 177 -8.65 -13.15 13.14
CA ALA A 177 -8.29 -11.80 12.74
C ALA A 177 -8.35 -10.82 13.93
N TRP A 178 -9.34 -10.98 14.82
CA TRP A 178 -9.48 -10.15 16.01
C TRP A 178 -8.39 -10.44 17.04
N ASP A 179 -8.18 -11.71 17.36
CA ASP A 179 -7.16 -12.14 18.34
C ASP A 179 -5.77 -11.63 17.96
N ILE A 180 -5.35 -11.87 16.71
CA ILE A 180 -4.02 -11.44 16.24
C ILE A 180 -3.93 -9.91 16.19
N THR A 181 -4.99 -9.22 15.78
CA THR A 181 -4.98 -7.74 15.76
C THR A 181 -4.79 -7.16 17.15
N PHE A 182 -5.46 -7.70 18.17
CA PHE A 182 -5.33 -7.21 19.54
C PHE A 182 -3.91 -7.43 20.06
N LYS A 183 -3.38 -8.65 19.94
CA LYS A 183 -2.00 -8.97 20.33
C LYS A 183 -0.96 -8.10 19.62
N TYR A 184 -1.14 -7.89 18.31
CA TYR A 184 -0.16 -7.17 17.51
C TYR A 184 -0.26 -5.65 17.64
N GLN A 185 -1.47 -5.09 17.72
CA GLN A 185 -1.71 -3.65 17.59
C GLN A 185 -2.09 -2.94 18.89
N VAL A 186 -2.50 -3.68 19.92
CA VAL A 186 -3.05 -3.11 21.17
C VAL A 186 -2.22 -3.47 22.38
N GLU A 187 -1.81 -4.73 22.51
CA GLU A 187 -1.12 -5.24 23.71
C GLU A 187 0.39 -4.91 23.76
N GLN A 188 0.93 -4.32 22.68
CA GLN A 188 2.31 -3.87 22.53
C GLN A 188 2.42 -2.35 22.44
#